data_AF-A0A9D1FDX7-F1
#
_entry.id   AF-A0A9D1FDX7-F1
#
_cell.length_a   1.000
_cell.length_b   1.000
_cell.length_c   1.000
_cell.angle_alpha   90.00
_cell.angle_beta   90.00
_cell.angle_gamma   90.00
#
_symmetry.space_group_name_H-M   'P 1'
#
loop_
_entity.id
_entity.type
_entity.pdbx_description
1 polymer ?
#
loop_
_entity_poly.entity_id
_entity_poly.type
_entity_poly.pdbx_seq_one_letter_code
_entity_poly.pdbx_strand_id
1 'polypeptide(L)'
;MVLDIVFAIALFVAGALLYTFGLLPVLLGFFCDVPITAKLKKLYGGRVAAGAIYMKTGYRTVLWAIITAAATIAVVHWGRDYSLFGWLGGILLTLATTIGRLGVNQRNAANYFVKYEKFMDKAISSALLKQVEHGDLSFKMEE
;
A
#
# COMPACT_ATOMS: atom_id res chain seq x y z
N MET A 1 -24.47 -20.25 -17.99
CA MET A 1 -23.25 -19.97 -18.76
C MET A 1 -23.01 -18.46 -18.97
N VAL A 2 -23.83 -17.74 -19.75
CA VAL A 2 -23.59 -16.29 -20.00
C VAL A 2 -23.60 -15.46 -18.71
N LEU A 3 -24.58 -15.69 -17.84
CA LEU A 3 -24.69 -14.99 -16.56
C LEU A 3 -23.51 -15.29 -15.61
N ASP A 4 -22.99 -16.52 -15.63
CA ASP A 4 -21.84 -16.93 -14.81
C ASP A 4 -20.56 -16.23 -15.28
N ILE A 5 -20.39 -16.07 -16.61
CA ILE A 5 -19.28 -15.32 -17.21
C ILE A 5 -19.38 -13.84 -16.84
N VAL A 6 -20.56 -13.23 -16.93
CA VAL A 6 -20.77 -11.82 -16.54
C VAL A 6 -20.45 -11.61 -15.06
N PHE A 7 -20.89 -12.52 -14.18
CA PHE A 7 -20.54 -12.48 -12.75
C PHE A 7 -19.04 -12.65 -12.51
N ALA A 8 -18.37 -13.55 -13.23
CA ALA A 8 -16.92 -13.74 -13.12
C ALA A 8 -16.15 -12.47 -13.53
N ILE A 9 -16.56 -11.78 -14.61
CA ILE A 9 -15.95 -10.51 -15.03
C ILE A 9 -16.20 -9.42 -13.99
N ALA A 10 -17.41 -9.31 -13.45
CA ALA A 10 -17.72 -8.33 -12.41
C ALA A 10 -16.86 -8.55 -11.16
N LEU A 11 -16.71 -9.81 -10.72
CA LEU A 11 -15.87 -10.16 -9.58
C LEU A 11 -14.38 -10.00 -9.87
N PHE A 12 -13.95 -10.18 -11.12
CA PHE A 12 -12.59 -9.84 -11.55
C PHE A 12 -12.30 -8.36 -11.35
N VAL A 13 -13.19 -7.48 -11.82
CA VAL A 13 -13.06 -6.04 -11.61
C VAL A 13 -13.08 -5.71 -10.11
N ALA A 14 -14.00 -6.30 -9.34
CA ALA A 14 -14.08 -6.10 -7.89
C ALA A 14 -12.79 -6.53 -7.17
N GLY A 15 -12.21 -7.68 -7.54
CA GLY A 15 -10.94 -8.16 -7.00
C GLY A 15 -9.77 -7.24 -7.33
N ALA A 16 -9.71 -6.76 -8.58
CA ALA A 16 -8.70 -5.79 -9.01
C ALA A 16 -8.80 -4.45 -8.24
N LEU A 17 -10.03 -3.98 -7.98
CA LEU A 17 -10.28 -2.77 -7.19
C LEU A 17 -9.90 -2.97 -5.72
N LEU A 18 -10.27 -4.11 -5.11
CA LEU A 18 -9.87 -4.45 -3.75
C LEU A 18 -8.35 -4.46 -3.62
N TYR A 19 -7.65 -5.06 -4.60
CA TYR A 19 -6.20 -5.04 -4.61
C TYR A 19 -5.66 -3.60 -4.67
N THR A 20 -6.14 -2.80 -5.62
CA THR A 20 -5.61 -1.45 -5.87
C THR A 20 -5.83 -0.50 -4.70
N PHE A 21 -7.02 -0.50 -4.11
CA PHE A 21 -7.39 0.43 -3.05
C PHE A 21 -7.14 -0.09 -1.65
N GLY A 22 -7.05 -1.42 -1.49
CA GLY A 22 -6.87 -2.07 -0.21
C GLY A 22 -5.51 -2.68 -0.01
N LEU A 23 -5.22 -3.74 -0.76
CA LEU A 23 -4.01 -4.55 -0.55
C LEU A 23 -2.74 -3.80 -0.93
N LEU A 24 -2.73 -3.07 -2.04
CA LEU A 24 -1.57 -2.33 -2.52
C LEU A 24 -1.09 -1.27 -1.48
N PRO A 25 -1.96 -0.43 -0.89
CA PRO A 25 -1.56 0.47 0.20
C PRO A 25 -1.00 -0.24 1.44
N VAL A 26 -1.41 -1.48 1.72
CA VAL A 26 -0.85 -2.30 2.81
C VAL A 26 0.54 -2.80 2.42
N LEU A 27 0.70 -3.34 1.21
CA LEU A 27 2.00 -3.76 0.67
C LEU A 27 2.99 -2.60 0.66
N LEU A 28 2.60 -1.42 0.17
CA LEU A 28 3.43 -0.21 0.23
C LEU A 28 3.75 0.19 1.67
N GLY A 29 2.83 -0.04 2.62
CA GLY A 29 3.09 0.13 4.05
C GLY A 29 4.30 -0.70 4.53
N PHE A 30 4.33 -1.98 4.18
CA PHE A 30 5.40 -2.89 4.59
C PHE A 30 6.71 -2.71 3.81
N PHE A 31 6.62 -2.56 2.49
CA PHE A 31 7.80 -2.52 1.62
C PHE A 31 8.40 -1.12 1.42
N CYS A 32 7.66 -0.05 1.74
CA CYS A 32 8.13 1.33 1.60
C CYS A 32 8.03 2.12 2.91
N ASP A 33 6.84 2.22 3.51
CA ASP A 33 6.67 3.09 4.68
C ASP A 33 7.49 2.63 5.88
N VAL A 34 7.45 1.33 6.22
CA VAL A 34 8.20 0.76 7.35
C VAL A 34 9.72 0.95 7.21
N PRO A 35 10.38 0.59 6.09
CA PRO A 35 11.83 0.78 5.95
C PRO A 35 12.24 2.26 5.95
N ILE A 36 11.47 3.14 5.31
CA ILE A 36 11.75 4.60 5.35
C ILE A 36 11.63 5.10 6.79
N THR A 37 10.52 4.76 7.48
CA THR A 37 10.31 5.17 8.88
C THR A 37 11.43 4.67 9.78
N ALA A 38 11.88 3.42 9.60
CA ALA A 38 12.97 2.85 10.38
C ALA A 38 14.29 3.58 10.14
N LYS A 39 14.59 3.94 8.89
CA LYS A 39 15.79 4.71 8.53
C LYS A 39 15.74 6.14 9.09
N LEU A 40 14.61 6.83 8.95
CA LEU A 40 14.42 8.18 9.47
C LEU A 40 14.44 8.23 11.01
N LYS A 41 13.88 7.23 11.70
CA LYS A 41 13.97 7.12 13.16
C LYS A 41 15.43 7.03 13.64
N LYS A 42 16.29 6.34 12.89
CA LYS A 42 17.72 6.23 13.20
C LYS A 42 18.49 7.53 12.95
N LEU A 43 18.18 8.24 11.86
CA LEU A 43 18.87 9.47 11.48
C LEU A 43 18.40 10.71 12.25
N TYR A 44 17.09 10.79 12.52
CA TYR A 44 16.43 11.99 13.05
C TYR A 44 15.60 11.66 14.30
N GLY A 45 16.17 10.89 15.22
CA GLY A 45 15.53 10.51 16.49
C GLY A 45 14.88 11.71 17.18
N GLY A 46 13.63 11.54 17.63
CA GLY A 46 12.84 12.61 18.29
C GLY A 46 12.17 13.61 17.33
N ARG A 47 12.55 13.66 16.05
CA ARG A 47 11.91 14.53 15.03
C ARG A 47 10.94 13.79 14.11
N VAL A 48 10.81 12.49 14.30
CA VAL A 48 9.89 11.61 13.57
C VAL A 48 9.06 10.82 14.57
N ALA A 49 7.75 10.98 14.53
CA ALA A 49 6.79 10.23 15.33
C ALA A 49 6.59 8.81 14.74
N ALA A 50 7.66 8.02 14.70
CA ALA A 50 7.69 6.69 14.09
C ALA A 50 6.62 5.74 14.66
N GLY A 51 6.33 5.83 15.96
CA GLY A 51 5.27 5.04 16.59
C GLY A 51 3.89 5.31 16.00
N ALA A 52 3.55 6.58 15.73
CA ALA A 52 2.28 6.95 15.11
C ALA A 52 2.20 6.47 13.64
N ILE A 53 3.32 6.53 12.92
CA ILE A 53 3.42 6.02 11.55
C ILE A 53 3.20 4.50 11.51
N TYR A 54 3.87 3.74 12.39
CA TYR A 54 3.66 2.29 12.49
C TYR A 54 2.24 1.93 12.91
N MET A 55 1.64 2.66 13.85
CA MET A 55 0.24 2.46 14.24
C MET A 55 -0.72 2.71 13.08
N LYS A 56 -0.51 3.77 12.29
CA LYS A 56 -1.33 4.07 11.10
C LYS A 56 -1.21 2.97 10.04
N THR A 57 -0.01 2.42 9.83
CA THR A 57 0.20 1.27 8.94
C THR A 57 -0.47 0.02 9.50
N GLY A 58 -0.31 -0.29 10.79
CA GLY A 58 -0.93 -1.43 11.45
C GLY A 58 -2.45 -1.41 11.40
N TYR A 59 -3.08 -0.28 11.73
CA TYR A 59 -4.53 -0.10 11.62
C TYR A 59 -5.04 -0.37 10.20
N ARG A 60 -4.35 0.18 9.20
CA ARG A 60 -4.69 -0.04 7.79
C ARG A 60 -4.59 -1.52 7.41
N THR A 61 -3.53 -2.21 7.84
CA THR A 61 -3.35 -3.65 7.60
C THR A 61 -4.50 -4.45 8.18
N VAL A 62 -4.85 -4.22 9.44
CA VAL A 62 -5.95 -4.94 10.12
C VAL A 62 -7.28 -4.67 9.42
N LEU A 63 -7.59 -3.41 9.13
CA LEU A 63 -8.83 -3.02 8.46
C LEU A 63 -8.99 -3.74 7.11
N TRP A 64 -7.97 -3.68 6.27
CA TRP A 64 -8.04 -4.30 4.94
C TRP A 64 -7.97 -5.82 4.98
N ALA A 65 -7.32 -6.41 5.99
CA ALA A 65 -7.37 -7.85 6.22
C ALA A 65 -8.81 -8.30 6.51
N ILE A 66 -9.54 -7.58 7.38
CA ILE A 66 -10.94 -7.87 7.70
C ILE A 66 -11.83 -7.73 6.46
N ILE A 67 -11.72 -6.62 5.72
CA ILE A 67 -12.51 -6.38 4.51
C ILE A 67 -12.23 -7.46 3.46
N THR A 68 -10.96 -7.80 3.23
CA THR A 68 -10.56 -8.83 2.25
C THR A 68 -11.08 -10.21 2.65
N ALA A 69 -10.98 -10.56 3.93
CA ALA A 69 -11.50 -11.83 4.43
C ALA A 69 -13.02 -11.91 4.26
N ALA A 70 -13.76 -10.88 4.69
CA ALA A 70 -15.21 -10.82 4.56
C ALA A 70 -15.66 -10.90 3.09
N ALA A 71 -15.02 -10.15 2.19
CA ALA A 71 -15.32 -10.18 0.76
C ALA A 71 -15.00 -11.55 0.14
N THR A 72 -13.87 -12.16 0.51
CA THR A 72 -13.50 -13.49 0.00
C THR A 72 -14.46 -14.57 0.50
N ILE A 73 -14.85 -14.52 1.78
CA ILE A 73 -15.86 -15.42 2.36
C ILE A 73 -17.19 -15.27 1.61
N ALA A 74 -17.60 -14.04 1.32
CA ALA A 74 -18.83 -13.77 0.58
C ALA A 74 -18.79 -14.36 -0.84
N VAL A 75 -17.66 -14.21 -1.55
CA VAL A 75 -17.47 -14.81 -2.88
C VAL A 75 -17.46 -16.34 -2.83
N VAL A 76 -16.88 -16.94 -1.78
CA VAL A 76 -16.84 -18.40 -1.64
C VAL A 76 -18.21 -18.98 -1.29
N HIS A 77 -18.99 -18.34 -0.41
CA HIS A 77 -20.25 -18.89 0.09
C HIS A 77 -21.46 -18.55 -0.78
N TRP A 78 -21.48 -17.35 -1.38
CA TRP A 78 -22.61 -16.86 -2.19
C TRP A 78 -22.26 -16.70 -3.67
N GLY A 79 -21.02 -17.01 -4.07
CA GLY A 79 -20.61 -16.98 -5.46
C GLY A 79 -21.24 -18.10 -6.29
N ARG A 80 -21.34 -17.84 -7.59
CA ARG A 80 -21.71 -18.83 -8.62
C ARG A 80 -20.46 -19.57 -9.12
N ASP A 81 -20.65 -20.55 -9.98
CA ASP A 81 -19.57 -21.17 -10.74
C ASP A 81 -18.68 -20.09 -11.41
N TYR A 82 -17.37 -20.27 -11.34
CA TYR A 82 -16.34 -19.30 -11.81
C TYR A 82 -16.18 -17.98 -11.04
N SER A 83 -17.01 -17.70 -10.04
CA SER A 83 -16.94 -16.46 -9.24
C SER A 83 -15.59 -16.30 -8.53
N LEU A 84 -15.08 -17.39 -7.96
CA LEU A 84 -13.79 -17.41 -7.28
C LEU A 84 -12.62 -17.17 -8.26
N PHE A 85 -12.70 -17.72 -9.47
CA PHE A 85 -11.69 -17.50 -10.52
C PHE A 85 -11.67 -16.04 -10.98
N GLY A 86 -12.84 -15.43 -11.15
CA GLY A 86 -12.96 -13.99 -11.42
C GLY A 86 -12.29 -13.18 -10.31
N TRP A 87 -12.77 -13.33 -9.08
CA TRP A 87 -12.27 -12.63 -7.90
C TRP A 87 -10.76 -12.74 -7.69
N LEU A 88 -10.24 -13.96 -7.60
CA LEU A 88 -8.81 -14.20 -7.40
C LEU A 88 -8.00 -13.80 -8.63
N GLY A 89 -8.52 -14.02 -9.84
CA GLY A 89 -7.87 -13.60 -11.08
C GLY A 89 -7.65 -12.08 -11.12
N GLY A 90 -8.63 -11.30 -10.69
CA GLY A 90 -8.52 -9.84 -10.60
C GLY A 90 -7.45 -9.39 -9.61
N ILE A 91 -7.44 -10.00 -8.41
CA ILE A 91 -6.43 -9.72 -7.38
C ILE A 91 -5.02 -10.08 -7.87
N LEU A 92 -4.85 -11.31 -8.36
CA LEU A 92 -3.55 -11.86 -8.74
C LEU A 92 -2.96 -11.17 -9.97
N LEU A 93 -3.77 -10.89 -11.00
CA LEU A 93 -3.28 -10.17 -12.18
C LEU A 93 -2.85 -8.74 -11.83
N THR A 94 -3.63 -8.06 -10.98
CA THR A 94 -3.27 -6.70 -10.55
C THR A 94 -2.04 -6.70 -9.64
N LEU A 95 -1.87 -7.72 -8.80
CA LEU A 95 -0.64 -7.94 -8.05
C LEU A 95 0.57 -8.14 -8.98
N ALA A 96 0.44 -9.01 -9.98
CA ALA A 96 1.53 -9.30 -10.92
C ALA A 96 2.02 -8.04 -11.66
N THR A 97 1.10 -7.15 -12.05
CA THR A 97 1.46 -5.89 -12.74
C THR A 97 2.12 -4.84 -11.82
N THR A 98 2.03 -5.01 -10.50
CA THR A 98 2.52 -4.01 -9.54
C THR A 98 3.71 -4.48 -8.71
N ILE A 99 4.00 -5.78 -8.66
CA ILE A 99 5.04 -6.37 -7.81
C ILE A 99 6.43 -5.74 -8.03
N GLY A 100 6.82 -5.48 -9.28
CA GLY A 100 8.11 -4.86 -9.62
C GLY A 100 8.23 -3.38 -9.23
N ARG A 101 7.13 -2.75 -8.78
CA ARG A 101 7.08 -1.35 -8.32
C ARG A 101 6.88 -1.25 -6.80
N LEU A 102 6.78 -2.38 -6.10
CA LEU A 102 6.73 -2.43 -4.64
C LEU A 102 8.14 -2.17 -4.08
N GLY A 103 8.24 -1.27 -3.10
CA GLY A 103 9.51 -0.94 -2.45
C GLY A 103 9.78 0.56 -2.37
N VAL A 104 10.97 0.90 -1.89
CA VAL A 104 11.47 2.28 -1.79
C VAL A 104 11.98 2.69 -3.17
N ASN A 105 11.13 3.40 -3.91
CA ASN A 105 11.48 4.09 -5.14
C ASN A 105 11.10 5.57 -5.01
N GLN A 106 11.56 6.39 -5.95
CA GLN A 106 11.34 7.84 -5.95
C GLN A 106 9.87 8.23 -5.70
N ARG A 107 8.95 7.63 -6.46
CA ARG A 107 7.51 7.93 -6.38
C ARG A 107 6.92 7.52 -5.03
N ASN A 108 7.25 6.33 -4.55
CA ASN A 108 6.72 5.83 -3.28
C ASN A 108 7.30 6.59 -2.08
N ALA A 109 8.57 6.99 -2.15
CA ALA A 109 9.20 7.82 -1.14
C ALA A 109 8.61 9.25 -1.11
N ALA A 110 8.36 9.87 -2.27
CA ALA A 110 7.68 11.17 -2.32
C ALA A 110 6.26 11.08 -1.72
N ASN A 111 5.50 10.04 -2.10
CA ASN A 111 4.19 9.77 -1.52
C ASN A 111 4.24 9.54 0.00
N TYR A 112 5.29 8.90 0.50
CA TYR A 112 5.50 8.70 1.93
C TYR A 112 5.62 10.05 2.66
N PHE A 113 6.44 10.97 2.17
CA PHE A 113 6.63 12.28 2.82
C PHE A 113 5.35 13.11 2.82
N VAL A 114 4.59 13.10 1.72
CA VAL A 114 3.27 13.76 1.67
C VAL A 114 2.28 13.10 2.64
N LYS A 115 2.24 11.77 2.68
CA LYS A 115 1.28 11.00 3.51
C LYS A 115 1.51 11.15 5.02
N TYR A 116 2.77 11.32 5.43
CA TYR A 116 3.18 11.35 6.83
C TYR A 116 3.78 12.70 7.27
N GLU A 117 3.64 13.76 6.48
CA GLU A 117 4.14 15.11 6.79
C GLU A 117 3.80 15.55 8.23
N LYS A 118 2.56 15.30 8.66
CA LYS A 118 2.08 15.66 10.02
C LYS A 118 2.77 14.91 11.17
N PHE A 119 3.50 13.84 10.89
CA PHE A 119 4.21 13.02 11.88
C PHE A 119 5.72 13.28 11.88
N MET A 120 6.18 14.27 11.12
CA MET A 120 7.58 14.63 10.99
C MET A 120 7.75 16.12 11.23
N ASP A 121 8.94 16.52 11.68
CA ASP A 121 9.33 17.91 11.67
C ASP A 121 9.23 18.50 10.24
N LYS A 122 8.62 19.69 10.12
CA LYS A 122 8.30 20.28 8.82
C LYS A 122 9.55 20.59 8.00
N ALA A 123 10.62 21.06 8.64
CA ALA A 123 11.85 21.40 7.95
C ALA A 123 12.49 20.13 7.36
N ILE A 124 12.59 19.06 8.15
CA ILE A 124 13.10 17.77 7.70
C ILE A 124 12.24 17.18 6.58
N SER A 125 10.92 17.15 6.77
CA SER A 125 10.00 16.58 5.78
C SER A 125 10.10 17.29 4.43
N SER A 126 10.18 18.63 4.44
CA SER A 126 10.33 19.42 3.21
C SER A 126 11.68 19.23 2.50
N ALA A 127 12.77 19.18 3.26
CA ALA A 127 14.12 19.01 2.71
C ALA A 127 14.27 17.63 2.06
N LEU A 128 13.83 16.58 2.76
CA LEU A 128 13.89 15.21 2.26
C LEU A 128 12.93 14.97 1.10
N LEU A 129 11.74 15.58 1.09
CA LEU A 129 10.85 15.51 -0.06
C LEU A 129 11.52 16.07 -1.32
N LYS A 130 12.16 17.23 -1.20
CA LYS A 130 12.89 17.85 -2.33
C LYS A 130 14.04 16.96 -2.82
N GLN A 131 14.80 16.35 -1.92
CA GLN A 131 15.86 15.39 -2.30
C GLN A 131 15.31 14.21 -3.09
N VAL A 132 14.20 13.62 -2.61
CA VAL A 132 13.55 12.50 -3.29
C VAL A 132 12.99 12.93 -4.66
N GLU A 133 12.43 14.13 -4.78
CA GLU A 133 11.99 14.66 -6.08
C GLU A 133 13.13 14.79 -7.09
N HIS A 134 14.36 15.02 -6.63
CA HIS A 134 15.58 15.01 -7.45
C HIS A 134 16.21 13.61 -7.64
N GLY A 135 15.59 12.56 -7.10
CA GLY A 135 16.01 11.16 -7.28
C GLY A 135 16.96 10.64 -6.19
N ASP A 136 17.27 11.43 -5.16
CA ASP A 136 18.12 10.98 -4.06
C ASP A 136 17.29 10.25 -2.99
N LEU A 137 17.64 8.98 -2.74
CA LEU A 137 17.05 8.10 -1.73
C LEU A 137 18.01 7.84 -0.54
N SER A 138 19.07 8.66 -0.42
CA SER A 138 20.01 8.63 0.70
C SER A 138 19.32 8.95 2.03
N PHE A 139 18.31 9.82 2.00
CA PHE A 139 17.60 10.40 3.15
C PHE A 139 18.53 11.06 4.17
N LYS A 140 19.68 11.56 3.72
CA LYS A 140 20.63 12.31 4.53
C LYS A 140 20.56 13.77 4.12
N MET A 141 20.39 14.67 5.08
CA MET A 141 20.57 16.10 4.84
C MET A 141 22.06 16.36 4.67
N GLU A 142 22.43 17.12 3.63
CA GLU A 142 23.77 17.69 3.54
C GLU A 142 23.93 18.71 4.69
N GLU A 143 24.99 18.54 5.49
CA GLU A 143 25.35 19.43 6.60
C GLU A 143 25.86 20.79 6.11
#